data_AF-A0A0H5CRW1-F1
#
_entry.id   AF-A0A0H5CRW1-F1
#
_cell.length_a   1.000
_cell.length_b   1.000
_cell.length_c   1.000
_cell.angle_alpha   90.00
_cell.angle_beta   90.00
_cell.angle_gamma   90.00
#
_symmetry.space_group_name_H-M   'P 1'
#
loop_
_entity.id
_entity.type
_entity.pdbx_description
1 polymer ?
#
loop_
_entity_poly.entity_id
_entity_poly.type
_entity_poly.pdbx_seq_one_letter_code
_entity_poly.pdbx_strand_id
1 'polypeptide(L)'
;MTETRRTLDALKPRELVELLDRLTIEEAATMDIDVDAIGRAIDPRKLGRTGLSTMLRAFARLAAEGADLALSKLAAVTFAKIITDASKDQLQSIMVDPALRAQVLDEVYRRMGTHLRQDRTGGLHAVVHWRLTGGAGEGGYDRYETLIENGVCSVNRDLEGQPRATITVSPVDFLKLITNNASAPVLFMTGKLKVRGDLAFAAGLTGLFDLPRA
;
A
#
# COMPACT_ATOMS: atom_id res chain seq x y z
N MET A 1 28.84 -1.82 9.29
CA MET A 1 28.21 -2.53 8.15
C MET A 1 28.88 -3.89 8.04
N THR A 2 28.13 -4.97 8.27
CA THR A 2 28.62 -6.36 8.19
C THR A 2 28.88 -6.75 6.73
N GLU A 3 29.84 -7.66 6.48
CA GLU A 3 30.24 -8.14 5.15
C GLU A 3 29.04 -8.61 4.30
N THR A 4 28.06 -9.25 4.94
CA THR A 4 26.80 -9.71 4.34
C THR A 4 25.94 -8.58 3.75
N ARG A 5 25.91 -7.40 4.39
CA ARG A 5 25.11 -6.25 3.92
C ARG A 5 25.72 -5.64 2.66
N ARG A 6 27.06 -5.60 2.56
CA ARG A 6 27.76 -5.17 1.33
C ARG A 6 27.49 -6.11 0.15
N THR A 7 27.33 -7.40 0.40
CA THR A 7 27.03 -8.38 -0.64
C THR A 7 25.60 -8.20 -1.18
N LEU A 8 24.62 -7.95 -0.31
CA LEU A 8 23.24 -7.66 -0.74
C LEU A 8 23.15 -6.39 -1.60
N ASP A 9 23.85 -5.33 -1.21
CA ASP A 9 23.87 -4.04 -1.91
C ASP A 9 24.54 -4.12 -3.30
N ALA A 10 25.37 -5.14 -3.54
CA ALA A 10 26.09 -5.34 -4.81
C ALA A 10 25.30 -6.15 -5.85
N LEU A 11 24.19 -6.80 -5.44
CA LEU A 11 23.39 -7.64 -6.34
C LEU A 11 22.56 -6.80 -7.30
N LYS A 12 22.40 -7.29 -8.54
CA LYS A 12 21.41 -6.71 -9.44
C LYS A 12 20.00 -6.93 -8.87
N PRO A 13 19.02 -6.06 -9.19
CA PRO A 13 17.67 -6.19 -8.65
C PRO A 13 17.03 -7.58 -8.83
N ARG A 14 17.25 -8.25 -9.97
CA ARG A 14 16.71 -9.60 -10.20
C ARG A 14 17.42 -10.67 -9.38
N GLU A 15 18.74 -10.59 -9.27
CA GLU A 15 19.55 -11.51 -8.46
C GLU A 15 19.17 -11.41 -6.98
N LEU A 16 18.86 -10.19 -6.49
CA LEU A 16 18.33 -9.97 -5.15
C LEU A 16 16.97 -10.64 -4.96
N VAL A 17 16.04 -10.52 -5.92
CA VAL A 17 14.73 -11.19 -5.82
C VAL A 17 14.88 -12.71 -5.84
N GLU A 18 15.73 -13.27 -6.71
CA GLU A 18 16.00 -14.71 -6.76
C GLU A 18 16.71 -15.24 -5.51
N LEU A 19 17.54 -14.43 -4.88
CA LEU A 19 18.13 -14.74 -3.58
C LEU A 19 17.02 -14.81 -2.52
N LEU A 20 16.25 -13.72 -2.36
CA LEU A 20 15.17 -13.63 -1.36
C LEU A 20 14.17 -14.78 -1.48
N ASP A 21 13.81 -15.16 -2.70
CA ASP A 21 12.86 -16.25 -2.96
C ASP A 21 13.37 -17.61 -2.42
N ARG A 22 14.68 -17.83 -2.45
CA ARG A 22 15.34 -19.07 -2.02
C ARG A 22 15.81 -19.08 -0.57
N LEU A 23 15.91 -17.93 0.09
CA LEU A 23 16.42 -17.84 1.46
C LEU A 23 15.61 -18.68 2.46
N THR A 24 16.28 -19.36 3.37
CA THR A 24 15.62 -19.89 4.57
C THR A 24 15.49 -18.83 5.65
N ILE A 25 14.68 -19.09 6.67
CA ILE A 25 14.56 -18.22 7.85
C ILE A 25 15.90 -18.08 8.59
N GLU A 26 16.68 -19.15 8.71
CA GLU A 26 17.99 -19.11 9.37
C GLU A 26 18.98 -18.25 8.59
N GLU A 27 19.01 -18.40 7.26
CA GLU A 27 19.84 -17.55 6.40
C GLU A 27 19.40 -16.08 6.53
N ALA A 28 18.10 -15.79 6.38
CA ALA A 28 17.56 -14.44 6.52
C ALA A 28 17.91 -13.79 7.86
N ALA A 29 17.85 -14.55 8.97
CA ALA A 29 18.20 -14.07 10.31
C ALA A 29 19.69 -13.70 10.43
N THR A 30 20.58 -14.42 9.76
CA THR A 30 22.02 -14.10 9.74
C THR A 30 22.39 -12.93 8.85
N MET A 31 21.53 -12.58 7.88
CA MET A 31 21.83 -11.57 6.86
C MET A 31 21.49 -10.13 7.28
N ASP A 32 20.88 -9.91 8.46
CA ASP A 32 20.44 -8.59 8.95
C ASP A 32 19.64 -7.81 7.88
N ILE A 33 18.59 -8.47 7.37
CA ILE A 33 17.80 -7.93 6.26
C ILE A 33 16.93 -6.76 6.74
N ASP A 34 17.21 -5.58 6.19
CA ASP A 34 16.44 -4.36 6.38
C ASP A 34 15.47 -4.15 5.19
N VAL A 35 14.17 -4.32 5.46
CA VAL A 35 13.09 -4.18 4.47
C VAL A 35 13.11 -2.82 3.77
N ASP A 36 13.38 -1.75 4.51
CA ASP A 36 13.37 -0.39 3.96
C ASP A 36 14.64 -0.10 3.15
N ALA A 37 15.79 -0.65 3.57
CA ALA A 37 17.02 -0.61 2.77
C ALA A 37 16.85 -1.36 1.43
N ILE A 38 16.26 -2.56 1.44
CA ILE A 38 15.93 -3.27 0.20
C ILE A 38 14.98 -2.44 -0.66
N GLY A 39 13.93 -1.87 -0.05
CA GLY A 39 12.97 -1.03 -0.76
C GLY A 39 13.62 0.20 -1.43
N ARG A 40 14.65 0.79 -0.83
CA ARG A 40 15.42 1.89 -1.44
C ARG A 40 16.37 1.43 -2.54
N ALA A 41 16.96 0.24 -2.41
CA ALA A 41 17.91 -0.31 -3.37
C ALA A 41 17.24 -0.87 -4.63
N ILE A 42 15.97 -1.27 -4.52
CA ILE A 42 15.25 -1.89 -5.62
C ILE A 42 14.76 -0.86 -6.64
N ASP A 43 14.94 -1.17 -7.92
CA ASP A 43 14.35 -0.43 -9.03
C ASP A 43 13.29 -1.31 -9.71
N PRO A 44 11.97 -1.06 -9.48
CA PRO A 44 10.89 -1.83 -10.09
C PRO A 44 11.00 -1.97 -11.60
N ARG A 45 11.57 -0.97 -12.30
CA ARG A 45 11.72 -1.01 -13.77
C ARG A 45 12.64 -2.13 -14.25
N LYS A 46 13.54 -2.61 -13.38
CA LYS A 46 14.51 -3.69 -13.69
C LYS A 46 14.02 -5.08 -13.29
N LEU A 47 12.90 -5.17 -12.58
CA LEU A 47 12.38 -6.42 -12.00
C LEU A 47 11.49 -7.25 -12.93
N GLY A 48 11.10 -6.72 -14.10
CA GLY A 48 10.12 -7.38 -14.96
C GLY A 48 8.73 -7.45 -14.33
N ARG A 49 7.80 -8.15 -14.99
CA ARG A 49 6.35 -8.09 -14.67
C ARG A 49 5.98 -8.61 -13.28
N THR A 50 6.67 -9.63 -12.79
CA THR A 50 6.32 -10.33 -11.53
C THR A 50 7.30 -10.07 -10.39
N GLY A 51 8.46 -9.45 -10.64
CA GLY A 51 9.53 -9.41 -9.65
C GLY A 51 9.14 -8.71 -8.33
N LEU A 52 8.31 -7.66 -8.35
CA LEU A 52 7.78 -7.07 -7.11
C LEU A 52 6.87 -8.05 -6.34
N SER A 53 5.99 -8.76 -7.04
CA SER A 53 5.13 -9.76 -6.39
C SER A 53 5.93 -10.95 -5.86
N THR A 54 6.99 -11.38 -6.55
CA THR A 54 7.91 -12.42 -6.09
C THR A 54 8.63 -11.98 -4.82
N MET A 55 9.16 -10.74 -4.79
CA MET A 55 9.81 -10.19 -3.61
C MET A 55 8.87 -10.12 -2.39
N LEU A 56 7.63 -9.65 -2.60
CA LEU A 56 6.64 -9.58 -1.53
C LEU A 56 6.24 -10.98 -1.02
N ARG A 57 6.15 -11.99 -1.90
CA ARG A 57 5.92 -13.39 -1.48
C ARG A 57 7.07 -13.90 -0.62
N ALA A 58 8.31 -13.63 -1.01
CA ALA A 58 9.48 -14.03 -0.23
C ALA A 58 9.45 -13.41 1.17
N PHE A 59 9.18 -12.10 1.27
CA PHE A 59 9.01 -11.43 2.56
C PHE A 59 7.85 -12.00 3.38
N ALA A 60 6.68 -12.23 2.76
CA ALA A 60 5.53 -12.81 3.43
C ALA A 60 5.81 -14.22 3.96
N ARG A 61 6.50 -15.06 3.17
CA ARG A 61 6.92 -16.41 3.56
C ARG A 61 7.87 -16.36 4.76
N LEU A 62 8.97 -15.60 4.63
CA LEU A 62 9.95 -15.47 5.69
C LEU A 62 9.34 -14.87 6.96
N ALA A 63 8.44 -13.90 6.84
CA ALA A 63 7.72 -13.33 7.99
C ALA A 63 6.80 -14.34 8.67
N ALA A 64 6.11 -15.21 7.89
CA ALA A 64 5.32 -16.30 8.44
C ALA A 64 6.16 -17.35 9.18
N GLU A 65 7.44 -17.49 8.80
CA GLU A 65 8.43 -18.33 9.47
C GLU A 65 9.12 -17.63 10.67
N GLY A 66 8.75 -16.38 10.98
CA GLY A 66 9.24 -15.62 12.14
C GLY A 66 10.33 -14.59 11.82
N ALA A 67 10.66 -14.35 10.54
CA ALA A 67 11.57 -13.28 10.16
C ALA A 67 10.94 -11.93 10.42
N ASP A 68 11.75 -10.96 10.84
CA ASP A 68 11.28 -9.60 11.07
C ASP A 68 11.24 -8.79 9.74
N LEU A 69 10.42 -9.24 8.78
CA LEU A 69 10.34 -8.77 7.39
C LEU A 69 8.95 -8.24 7.00
N ALA A 70 8.26 -7.62 7.95
CA ALA A 70 6.93 -7.05 7.72
C ALA A 70 6.97 -5.80 6.81
N LEU A 71 5.92 -5.63 5.98
CA LEU A 71 5.75 -4.42 5.15
C LEU A 71 5.64 -3.14 5.99
N SER A 72 5.23 -3.25 7.26
CA SER A 72 5.19 -2.15 8.22
C SER A 72 6.55 -1.49 8.48
N LYS A 73 7.65 -2.18 8.18
CA LYS A 73 9.01 -1.64 8.28
C LYS A 73 9.43 -0.77 7.11
N LEU A 74 8.74 -0.85 5.97
CA LEU A 74 9.03 -0.02 4.80
C LEU A 74 8.59 1.42 5.06
N ALA A 75 9.45 2.41 4.88
CA ALA A 75 9.07 3.81 5.08
C ALA A 75 8.03 4.26 4.04
N ALA A 76 7.15 5.20 4.41
CA ALA A 76 6.09 5.69 3.53
C ALA A 76 6.62 6.32 2.23
N VAL A 77 7.76 7.04 2.31
CA VAL A 77 8.45 7.60 1.14
C VAL A 77 9.03 6.53 0.22
N THR A 78 9.61 5.48 0.80
CA THR A 78 10.12 4.33 0.03
C THR A 78 8.98 3.58 -0.66
N PHE A 79 7.87 3.35 0.05
CA PHE A 79 6.66 2.77 -0.53
C PHE A 79 6.13 3.62 -1.70
N ALA A 80 5.97 4.93 -1.52
CA ALA A 80 5.53 5.83 -2.58
C ALA A 80 6.45 5.77 -3.79
N LYS A 81 7.78 5.77 -3.58
CA LYS A 81 8.78 5.63 -4.66
C LYS A 81 8.62 4.33 -5.44
N ILE A 82 8.42 3.20 -4.75
CA ILE A 82 8.19 1.90 -5.39
C ILE A 82 6.90 1.94 -6.24
N ILE A 83 5.81 2.50 -5.71
CA ILE A 83 4.55 2.63 -6.47
C ILE A 83 4.71 3.56 -7.69
N THR A 84 5.48 4.64 -7.57
CA THR A 84 5.80 5.55 -8.69
C THR A 84 6.58 4.84 -9.80
N ASP A 85 7.56 4.00 -9.44
CA ASP A 85 8.41 3.31 -10.40
C ASP A 85 7.80 2.03 -10.97
N ALA A 86 6.84 1.42 -10.25
CA ALA A 86 6.20 0.17 -10.64
C ALA A 86 5.30 0.33 -11.87
N SER A 87 5.36 -0.64 -12.78
CA SER A 87 4.44 -0.70 -13.91
C SER A 87 3.04 -1.09 -13.47
N LYS A 88 2.02 -0.78 -14.28
CA LYS A 88 0.64 -1.22 -14.04
C LYS A 88 0.56 -2.74 -13.90
N ASP A 89 1.31 -3.49 -14.70
CA ASP A 89 1.29 -4.95 -14.68
C ASP A 89 1.94 -5.53 -13.42
N GLN A 90 2.96 -4.86 -12.87
CA GLN A 90 3.53 -5.22 -11.57
C GLN A 90 2.55 -4.98 -10.43
N LEU A 91 1.90 -3.81 -10.41
CA LEU A 91 0.86 -3.54 -9.40
C LEU A 91 -0.29 -4.54 -9.53
N GLN A 92 -0.71 -4.84 -10.76
CA GLN A 92 -1.76 -5.84 -11.01
C GLN A 92 -1.33 -7.24 -10.56
N SER A 93 -0.07 -7.65 -10.75
CA SER A 93 0.39 -8.98 -10.33
C SER A 93 0.38 -9.15 -8.81
N ILE A 94 0.56 -8.07 -8.05
CA ILE A 94 0.34 -8.04 -6.60
C ILE A 94 -1.15 -8.16 -6.29
N MET A 95 -2.00 -7.37 -6.97
CA MET A 95 -3.44 -7.28 -6.66
C MET A 95 -4.26 -8.53 -7.01
N VAL A 96 -3.76 -9.40 -7.89
CA VAL A 96 -4.41 -10.69 -8.22
C VAL A 96 -4.03 -11.81 -7.25
N ASP A 97 -2.97 -11.64 -6.46
CA ASP A 97 -2.66 -12.57 -5.39
C ASP A 97 -3.43 -12.19 -4.12
N PRO A 98 -4.33 -13.06 -3.60
CA PRO A 98 -5.17 -12.70 -2.46
C PRO A 98 -4.40 -12.33 -1.19
N ALA A 99 -3.28 -13.03 -0.92
CA ALA A 99 -2.50 -12.80 0.29
C ALA A 99 -1.72 -11.49 0.19
N LEU A 100 -1.04 -11.25 -0.93
CA LEU A 100 -0.30 -10.00 -1.13
C LEU A 100 -1.24 -8.80 -1.20
N ARG A 101 -2.38 -8.95 -1.88
CA ARG A 101 -3.42 -7.93 -1.97
C ARG A 101 -3.89 -7.51 -0.57
N ALA A 102 -4.24 -8.47 0.28
CA ALA A 102 -4.67 -8.20 1.65
C ALA A 102 -3.59 -7.47 2.43
N GLN A 103 -2.36 -7.99 2.44
CA GLN A 103 -1.22 -7.40 3.16
C GLN A 103 -0.94 -5.95 2.74
N VAL A 104 -0.91 -5.67 1.43
CA VAL A 104 -0.62 -4.31 0.91
C VAL A 104 -1.75 -3.35 1.24
N LEU A 105 -3.01 -3.75 1.07
CA LEU A 105 -4.15 -2.89 1.35
C LEU A 105 -4.29 -2.61 2.85
N ASP A 106 -4.18 -3.65 3.69
CA ASP A 106 -4.21 -3.50 5.14
C ASP A 106 -3.12 -2.56 5.64
N GLU A 107 -1.91 -2.69 5.11
CA GLU A 107 -0.82 -1.81 5.50
C GLU A 107 -1.06 -0.35 5.11
N VAL A 108 -1.64 -0.10 3.93
CA VAL A 108 -2.02 1.26 3.51
C VAL A 108 -3.06 1.85 4.45
N TYR A 109 -4.11 1.11 4.78
CA TYR A 109 -5.15 1.60 5.67
C TYR A 109 -4.65 1.77 7.11
N ARG A 110 -3.79 0.86 7.61
CA ARG A 110 -3.15 0.98 8.93
C ARG A 110 -2.37 2.29 9.07
N ARG A 111 -1.75 2.78 7.99
CA ARG A 111 -1.03 4.07 7.94
C ARG A 111 -1.93 5.28 7.72
N MET A 112 -3.18 5.10 7.35
CA MET A 112 -4.05 6.22 6.96
C MET A 112 -4.17 7.26 8.10
N GLY A 113 -4.27 6.80 9.35
CA GLY A 113 -4.26 7.65 10.53
C GLY A 113 -2.97 8.45 10.74
N THR A 114 -1.80 7.90 10.39
CA THR A 114 -0.51 8.58 10.57
C THR A 114 -0.30 9.72 9.57
N HIS A 115 -1.06 9.73 8.48
CA HIS A 115 -1.00 10.77 7.45
C HIS A 115 -2.10 11.83 7.61
N LEU A 116 -2.96 11.74 8.63
CA LEU A 116 -4.06 12.69 8.79
C LEU A 116 -3.55 14.07 9.21
N ARG A 117 -3.99 15.10 8.49
CA ARG A 117 -3.74 16.50 8.82
C ARG A 117 -4.66 16.98 9.94
N GLN A 118 -4.14 17.03 11.16
CA GLN A 118 -4.89 17.47 12.34
C GLN A 118 -5.39 18.92 12.19
N ASP A 119 -4.61 19.79 11.56
CA ASP A 119 -4.97 21.19 11.28
C ASP A 119 -6.20 21.35 10.37
N ARG A 120 -6.56 20.29 9.65
CA ARG A 120 -7.71 20.24 8.73
C ARG A 120 -8.91 19.46 9.29
N THR A 121 -8.77 18.77 10.42
CA THR A 121 -9.72 17.73 10.85
C THR A 121 -10.21 17.86 12.30
N GLY A 122 -9.77 18.88 13.04
CA GLY A 122 -10.13 19.05 14.46
C GLY A 122 -11.64 19.14 14.76
N GLY A 123 -12.45 19.70 13.86
CA GLY A 123 -13.92 19.77 13.99
C GLY A 123 -14.67 18.85 13.03
N LEU A 124 -13.98 17.98 12.31
CA LEU A 124 -14.59 17.10 11.33
C LEU A 124 -15.09 15.83 12.02
N HIS A 125 -16.33 15.44 11.73
CA HIS A 125 -16.83 14.08 11.93
C HIS A 125 -17.28 13.54 10.56
N ALA A 126 -16.64 12.49 10.07
CA ALA A 126 -17.00 11.88 8.80
C ALA A 126 -16.65 10.39 8.74
N VAL A 127 -17.63 9.59 8.35
CA VAL A 127 -17.44 8.18 7.99
C VAL A 127 -17.28 8.10 6.47
N VAL A 128 -16.22 7.44 6.00
CA VAL A 128 -16.00 7.16 4.58
C VAL A 128 -15.93 5.65 4.38
N HIS A 129 -16.77 5.14 3.48
CA HIS A 129 -16.70 3.74 3.06
C HIS A 129 -15.87 3.63 1.79
N TRP A 130 -14.97 2.66 1.75
CA TRP A 130 -14.11 2.36 0.61
C TRP A 130 -14.52 1.01 0.02
N ARG A 131 -14.65 0.97 -1.30
CA ARG A 131 -14.94 -0.25 -2.07
C ARG A 131 -13.87 -0.44 -3.14
N LEU A 132 -12.95 -1.37 -2.90
CA LEU A 132 -11.90 -1.69 -3.86
C LEU A 132 -12.33 -2.87 -4.74
N THR A 133 -12.44 -2.65 -6.05
CA THR A 133 -12.96 -3.67 -6.98
C THR A 133 -12.09 -4.92 -7.05
N GLY A 134 -12.71 -6.08 -7.28
CA GLY A 134 -12.02 -7.36 -7.41
C GLY A 134 -11.59 -7.98 -6.08
N GLY A 135 -12.24 -7.56 -4.99
CA GLY A 135 -12.06 -8.18 -3.67
C GLY A 135 -13.01 -9.35 -3.45
N ALA A 136 -12.79 -10.08 -2.36
CA ALA A 136 -13.56 -11.30 -2.03
C ALA A 136 -14.87 -11.03 -1.27
N GLY A 137 -15.11 -9.79 -0.83
CA GLY A 137 -16.31 -9.42 -0.09
C GLY A 137 -17.55 -9.26 -0.97
N GLU A 138 -18.70 -9.04 -0.33
CA GLU A 138 -19.98 -8.87 -0.98
C GLU A 138 -19.93 -7.81 -2.11
N GLY A 139 -20.41 -8.20 -3.30
CA GLY A 139 -20.38 -7.38 -4.51
C GLY A 139 -19.03 -7.34 -5.22
N GLY A 140 -18.07 -8.19 -4.82
CA GLY A 140 -16.74 -8.27 -5.42
C GLY A 140 -15.82 -7.13 -4.97
N TYR A 141 -15.96 -6.67 -3.73
CA TYR A 141 -15.19 -5.55 -3.18
C TYR A 141 -14.39 -5.94 -1.94
N ASP A 142 -13.17 -5.40 -1.80
CA ASP A 142 -12.60 -5.21 -0.46
C ASP A 142 -13.20 -3.95 0.14
N ARG A 143 -13.55 -4.03 1.42
CA ARG A 143 -14.29 -3.00 2.12
C ARG A 143 -13.49 -2.54 3.33
N TYR A 144 -13.40 -1.23 3.45
CA TYR A 144 -12.79 -0.54 4.57
C TYR A 144 -13.68 0.65 4.93
N GLU A 145 -13.71 0.99 6.20
CA GLU A 145 -14.29 2.22 6.71
C GLU A 145 -13.18 3.04 7.32
N THR A 146 -13.18 4.35 7.04
CA THR A 146 -12.37 5.31 7.81
C THR A 146 -13.32 6.25 8.53
N LEU A 147 -13.22 6.29 9.87
CA LEU A 147 -13.88 7.29 10.69
C LEU A 147 -12.87 8.38 11.01
N ILE A 148 -13.16 9.60 10.56
CA ILE A 148 -12.39 10.80 10.89
C ILE A 148 -13.18 11.58 11.92
N GLU A 149 -12.67 11.66 13.14
CA GLU A 149 -13.26 12.44 14.22
C GLU A 149 -12.19 13.02 15.16
N ASN A 150 -12.39 14.26 15.60
CA ASN A 150 -11.52 14.92 16.59
C ASN A 150 -10.02 14.88 16.22
N GLY A 151 -9.69 15.03 14.93
CA GLY A 151 -8.30 14.97 14.47
C GLY A 151 -7.68 13.57 14.47
N VAL A 152 -8.49 12.51 14.60
CA VAL A 152 -8.07 11.10 14.54
C VAL A 152 -8.75 10.43 13.36
N CYS A 153 -8.04 9.53 12.69
CA CYS A 153 -8.60 8.65 11.66
C CYS A 153 -8.40 7.20 12.08
N SER A 154 -9.50 6.52 12.41
CA SER A 154 -9.52 5.07 12.68
C SER A 154 -10.00 4.32 11.44
N VAL A 155 -9.58 3.04 11.31
CA VAL A 155 -9.97 2.17 10.20
C VAL A 155 -10.65 0.93 10.74
N ASN A 156 -11.82 0.62 10.19
CA ASN A 156 -12.59 -0.58 10.53
C ASN A 156 -12.92 -1.40 9.27
N ARG A 157 -13.16 -2.70 9.43
CA ARG A 157 -13.62 -3.58 8.34
C ARG A 157 -15.13 -3.89 8.39
N ASP A 158 -15.77 -3.67 9.54
CA ASP A 158 -17.18 -4.06 9.78
C ASP A 158 -18.23 -3.05 9.29
N LEU A 159 -17.80 -1.89 8.76
CA LEU A 159 -18.65 -0.85 8.16
C LEU A 159 -19.82 -0.39 9.06
N GLU A 160 -19.53 -0.09 10.32
CA GLU A 160 -20.54 0.17 11.36
C GLU A 160 -21.23 1.53 11.23
N GLY A 161 -20.55 2.52 10.63
CA GLY A 161 -21.05 3.89 10.51
C GLY A 161 -21.88 4.15 9.26
N GLN A 162 -22.75 5.17 9.32
CA GLN A 162 -23.41 5.69 8.12
C GLN A 162 -22.43 6.54 7.30
N PRO A 163 -22.09 6.15 6.06
CA PRO A 163 -21.07 6.85 5.29
C PRO A 163 -21.58 8.19 4.79
N ARG A 164 -20.81 9.24 5.06
CA ARG A 164 -20.98 10.53 4.37
C ARG A 164 -20.66 10.42 2.88
N ALA A 165 -19.66 9.59 2.54
CA ALA A 165 -19.34 9.23 1.18
C ALA A 165 -18.89 7.76 1.08
N THR A 166 -19.23 7.12 -0.04
CA THR A 166 -18.65 5.84 -0.45
C THR A 166 -17.79 6.05 -1.70
N ILE A 167 -16.52 5.66 -1.64
CA ILE A 167 -15.57 5.73 -2.74
C ILE A 167 -15.36 4.34 -3.32
N THR A 168 -15.65 4.15 -4.61
CA THR A 168 -15.35 2.91 -5.35
C THR A 168 -14.23 3.16 -6.35
N VAL A 169 -13.17 2.36 -6.30
CA VAL A 169 -11.99 2.51 -7.17
C VAL A 169 -11.26 1.17 -7.32
N SER A 170 -10.43 1.01 -8.36
CA SER A 170 -9.54 -0.14 -8.44
C SER A 170 -8.43 -0.05 -7.41
N PRO A 171 -7.91 -1.17 -6.86
CA PRO A 171 -6.80 -1.11 -5.91
C PRO A 171 -5.52 -0.52 -6.51
N VAL A 172 -5.28 -0.71 -7.81
CA VAL A 172 -4.12 -0.11 -8.51
C VAL A 172 -4.27 1.41 -8.58
N ASP A 173 -5.45 1.91 -8.96
CA ASP A 173 -5.70 3.35 -9.00
C ASP A 173 -5.71 3.94 -7.59
N PHE A 174 -6.20 3.21 -6.59
CA PHE A 174 -6.13 3.59 -5.17
C PHE A 174 -4.69 3.76 -4.69
N LEU A 175 -3.81 2.78 -4.95
CA LEU A 175 -2.39 2.87 -4.61
C LEU A 175 -1.72 4.07 -5.28
N LYS A 176 -2.05 4.36 -6.54
CA LYS A 176 -1.55 5.56 -7.23
C LYS A 176 -2.09 6.85 -6.61
N LEU A 177 -3.36 6.87 -6.21
CA LEU A 177 -3.98 8.05 -5.62
C LEU A 177 -3.35 8.38 -4.25
N ILE A 178 -3.22 7.40 -3.37
CA ILE A 178 -2.67 7.59 -2.01
C ILE A 178 -1.15 7.82 -1.97
N THR A 179 -0.47 7.58 -3.08
CA THR A 179 0.96 7.93 -3.27
C THR A 179 1.16 9.16 -4.17
N ASN A 180 0.09 9.91 -4.44
CA ASN A 180 0.11 11.13 -5.26
C ASN A 180 0.61 10.93 -6.71
N ASN A 181 0.44 9.72 -7.25
CA ASN A 181 0.75 9.32 -8.63
C ASN A 181 -0.49 9.28 -9.56
N ALA A 182 -1.66 9.65 -9.05
CA ALA A 182 -2.89 9.81 -9.84
C ALA A 182 -3.75 10.95 -9.31
N SER A 183 -4.54 11.57 -10.20
CA SER A 183 -5.45 12.66 -9.87
C SER A 183 -6.87 12.13 -9.64
N ALA A 184 -7.43 12.34 -8.44
CA ALA A 184 -8.79 11.93 -8.11
C ALA A 184 -9.85 12.55 -9.05
N PRO A 185 -9.81 13.87 -9.38
CA PRO A 185 -10.70 14.44 -10.39
C PRO A 185 -10.63 13.75 -11.75
N VAL A 186 -9.42 13.40 -12.22
CA VAL A 186 -9.24 12.71 -13.51
C VAL A 186 -9.81 11.29 -13.45
N LEU A 187 -9.57 10.56 -12.37
CA LEU A 187 -10.13 9.21 -12.18
C LEU A 187 -11.67 9.25 -12.09
N PHE A 188 -12.24 10.27 -11.47
CA PHE A 188 -13.69 10.47 -11.39
C PHE A 188 -14.28 10.78 -12.77
N MET A 189 -13.72 11.75 -13.49
CA MET A 189 -14.16 12.14 -14.83
C MET A 189 -14.05 10.99 -15.85
N THR A 190 -13.07 10.09 -15.67
CA THR A 190 -12.89 8.89 -16.52
C THR A 190 -13.69 7.67 -16.02
N GLY A 191 -14.48 7.80 -14.95
CA GLY A 191 -15.32 6.74 -14.40
C GLY A 191 -14.59 5.62 -13.65
N LYS A 192 -13.27 5.75 -13.42
CA LYS A 192 -12.43 4.80 -12.68
C LYS A 192 -12.53 4.96 -11.17
N LEU A 193 -12.88 6.16 -10.71
CA LEU A 193 -13.29 6.45 -9.34
C LEU A 193 -14.77 6.84 -9.36
N LYS A 194 -15.56 6.26 -8.47
CA LYS A 194 -16.98 6.60 -8.30
C LYS A 194 -17.21 7.04 -6.87
N VAL A 195 -18.06 8.04 -6.71
CA VAL A 195 -18.49 8.56 -5.41
C VAL A 195 -20.00 8.40 -5.29
N ARG A 196 -20.47 7.93 -4.14
CA ARG A 196 -21.87 8.01 -3.71
C ARG A 196 -21.95 8.80 -2.40
N GLY A 197 -22.99 9.61 -2.23
CA GLY A 197 -23.15 10.49 -1.07
C GLY A 197 -22.65 11.92 -1.34
N ASP A 198 -21.98 12.51 -0.37
CA ASP A 198 -21.51 13.90 -0.41
C ASP A 198 -20.29 14.07 -1.35
N LEU A 199 -20.55 14.53 -2.57
CA LEU A 199 -19.53 14.82 -3.58
C LEU A 199 -18.60 15.97 -3.18
N ALA A 200 -19.12 16.99 -2.48
CA ALA A 200 -18.33 18.15 -2.08
C ALA A 200 -17.29 17.75 -1.03
N PHE A 201 -17.70 16.94 -0.04
CA PHE A 201 -16.78 16.33 0.90
C PHE A 201 -15.75 15.43 0.22
N ALA A 202 -16.19 14.54 -0.69
CA ALA A 202 -15.29 13.62 -1.38
C ALA A 202 -14.23 14.36 -2.23
N ALA A 203 -14.59 15.49 -2.84
CA ALA A 203 -13.65 16.32 -3.61
C ALA A 203 -12.50 16.89 -2.76
N GLY A 204 -12.74 17.14 -1.47
CA GLY A 204 -11.73 17.63 -0.52
C GLY A 204 -10.98 16.54 0.27
N LEU A 205 -11.41 15.28 0.17
CA LEU A 205 -10.96 14.19 1.05
C LEU A 205 -9.45 13.96 1.00
N THR A 206 -8.83 13.98 -0.18
CA THR A 206 -7.37 13.79 -0.28
C THR A 206 -6.58 14.90 0.39
N GLY A 207 -7.14 16.12 0.47
CA GLY A 207 -6.53 17.26 1.15
C GLY A 207 -6.52 17.16 2.68
N LEU A 208 -7.20 16.16 3.24
CA LEU A 208 -7.15 15.83 4.67
C LEU A 208 -5.91 15.01 5.05
N PHE A 209 -5.13 14.53 4.08
CA PHE A 209 -3.99 13.66 4.31
C PHE A 209 -2.69 14.25 3.73
N ASP A 210 -1.59 14.10 4.46
CA ASP A 210 -0.23 14.34 3.98
C ASP A 210 0.26 13.12 3.22
N LEU A 211 -0.12 13.05 1.94
CA LEU A 211 0.26 11.94 1.07
C LEU A 211 1.78 11.91 0.85
N PRO A 212 2.42 10.74 0.98
CA PRO A 212 3.84 10.60 0.69
C PRO A 212 4.09 10.90 -0.79
N ARG A 213 5.21 11.57 -1.06
CA ARG A 213 5.68 11.90 -2.41
C ARG A 213 7.05 11.26 -2.60
N ALA A 214 7.28 10.75 -3.80
CA ALA A 214 8.57 10.24 -4.26
C ALA A 214 9.60 11.36 -4.46
#